data_AF-E9J460-F1
#
_entry.id   AF-E9J460-F1
#
_cell.length_a   1.000
_cell.length_b   1.000
_cell.length_c   1.000
_cell.angle_alpha   90.00
_cell.angle_beta   90.00
_cell.angle_gamma   90.00
#
_symmetry.space_group_name_H-M   'P 1'
#
loop_
_entity.id
_entity.type
_entity.pdbx_description
1 polymer ?
#
loop_
_entity_poly.entity_id
_entity_poly.type
_entity_poly.pdbx_seq_one_letter_code
_entity_poly.pdbx_strand_id
1 'polypeptide(L)'
;MVNRLDIVIFGATGYTGKLLVKNAIHMCKDQNLKFGIAGRRKAALEAVIQEFASDNEIIPIILADVNNEESFHKMTEQTKILINCCGPYKYIFLHLYRNYLEVY
;
A
#
# COMPACT_ATOMS: atom_id res chain seq x y z
N MET A 1 9.04 -18.00 8.03
CA MET A 1 8.86 -17.41 6.68
C MET A 1 7.93 -16.22 6.81
N VAL A 2 8.41 -15.00 6.56
CA VAL A 2 7.56 -13.80 6.58
C VAL A 2 6.65 -13.87 5.36
N ASN A 3 5.33 -13.92 5.58
CA ASN A 3 4.33 -13.96 4.52
C ASN A 3 4.28 -12.59 3.82
N ARG A 4 5.22 -12.35 2.90
CA ARG A 4 5.32 -11.09 2.14
C ARG A 4 4.06 -10.88 1.30
N LEU A 5 3.63 -9.62 1.27
CA LEU A 5 2.61 -9.14 0.35
C LEU A 5 3.20 -9.07 -1.06
N ASP A 6 2.33 -9.25 -2.04
CA ASP A 6 2.68 -9.02 -3.45
C ASP A 6 2.68 -7.52 -3.73
N ILE A 7 1.69 -6.80 -3.21
CA ILE A 7 1.50 -5.37 -3.45
C ILE A 7 1.21 -4.64 -2.14
N VAL A 8 1.81 -3.45 -1.94
CA VAL A 8 1.41 -2.51 -0.90
C VAL A 8 1.09 -1.17 -1.52
N ILE A 9 -0.05 -0.58 -1.16
CA ILE A 9 -0.45 0.77 -1.59
C ILE A 9 -0.13 1.75 -0.46
N PHE A 10 0.89 2.57 -0.63
CA PHE A 10 1.28 3.60 0.33
C PHE A 10 0.62 4.93 0.01
N GLY A 11 0.02 5.58 1.01
CA GLY A 11 -0.81 6.77 0.78
C GLY A 11 -2.26 6.43 0.43
N ALA A 12 -2.74 5.26 0.87
CA ALA A 12 -4.10 4.77 0.60
C ALA A 12 -5.24 5.70 1.07
N THR A 13 -4.96 6.63 1.98
CA THR A 13 -5.95 7.62 2.46
C THR A 13 -6.14 8.82 1.53
N GLY A 14 -5.24 9.03 0.56
CA GLY A 14 -5.32 10.11 -0.42
C GLY A 14 -6.36 9.83 -1.51
N TYR A 15 -6.67 10.83 -2.33
CA TYR A 15 -7.65 10.69 -3.41
C TYR A 15 -7.28 9.56 -4.39
N THR A 16 -6.08 9.61 -4.95
CA THR A 16 -5.56 8.56 -5.85
C THR A 16 -5.42 7.21 -5.14
N GLY A 17 -4.94 7.22 -3.89
CA GLY A 17 -4.78 6.00 -3.09
C GLY A 17 -6.10 5.26 -2.87
N LYS A 18 -7.19 5.97 -2.56
CA LYS A 18 -8.53 5.37 -2.40
C LYS A 18 -9.03 4.72 -3.69
N LEU A 19 -8.88 5.40 -4.83
CA LEU A 19 -9.26 4.85 -6.13
C LEU A 19 -8.45 3.59 -6.47
N LEU A 20 -7.15 3.61 -6.16
CA LEU A 20 -6.30 2.45 -6.37
C LEU A 20 -6.70 1.28 -5.46
N VAL A 21 -7.00 1.52 -4.18
CA VAL A 21 -7.49 0.47 -3.27
C VAL A 21 -8.78 -0.17 -3.79
N LYS A 22 -9.74 0.65 -4.24
CA LYS A 22 -11.00 0.16 -4.82
C LYS A 22 -10.76 -0.78 -6.01
N ASN A 23 -9.84 -0.44 -6.90
CA ASN A 23 -9.49 -1.28 -8.04
C ASN A 23 -8.67 -2.51 -7.64
N ALA A 24 -7.73 -2.35 -6.71
CA ALA A 24 -6.83 -3.39 -6.24
C ALA A 24 -7.58 -4.53 -5.55
N ILE A 25 -8.67 -4.25 -4.82
CA ILE A 25 -9.50 -5.28 -4.19
C ILE A 25 -9.98 -6.31 -5.22
N HIS A 26 -10.52 -5.83 -6.34
CA HIS A 26 -11.04 -6.68 -7.41
C HIS A 26 -9.89 -7.38 -8.17
N MET A 27 -8.90 -6.59 -8.61
CA MET A 27 -7.77 -7.10 -9.39
C MET A 27 -6.95 -8.15 -8.64
N CYS A 28 -6.65 -7.90 -7.36
CA CYS A 28 -5.84 -8.82 -6.56
C CYS A 28 -6.61 -10.11 -6.26
N LYS A 29 -7.93 -10.03 -6.09
CA LYS A 29 -8.78 -11.20 -5.93
C LYS A 29 -8.78 -12.08 -7.18
N ASP A 30 -8.96 -11.47 -8.36
CA ASP A 30 -8.97 -12.18 -9.64
C ASP A 30 -7.61 -12.84 -9.96
N GLN A 31 -6.52 -12.18 -9.59
CA GLN A 31 -5.15 -12.66 -9.80
C GLN A 31 -4.60 -13.49 -8.62
N ASN A 32 -5.40 -13.72 -7.57
CA ASN A 32 -4.99 -14.39 -6.33
C ASN A 32 -3.70 -13.79 -5.70
N LEU A 33 -3.58 -12.46 -5.74
CA LEU A 33 -2.48 -11.69 -5.16
C LEU A 33 -2.84 -11.22 -3.76
N LYS A 34 -1.84 -11.20 -2.87
CA LYS A 34 -1.97 -10.63 -1.53
C LYS A 34 -1.56 -9.17 -1.56
N PHE A 35 -2.48 -8.25 -1.30
CA PHE A 35 -2.16 -6.84 -1.18
C PHE A 35 -2.45 -6.29 0.22
N GLY A 36 -1.79 -5.19 0.57
CA GLY A 36 -2.03 -4.43 1.78
C GLY A 36 -2.02 -2.92 1.52
N ILE A 37 -2.39 -2.15 2.55
CA ILE A 37 -2.40 -0.69 2.48
C ILE A 37 -1.50 -0.09 3.55
N ALA A 38 -0.90 1.05 3.25
CA ALA A 38 0.04 1.70 4.13
C ALA A 38 -0.16 3.21 4.23
N GLY A 39 0.18 3.74 5.40
CA GLY A 39 0.13 5.17 5.69
C GLY A 39 0.33 5.49 7.17
N ARG A 40 0.23 6.77 7.52
CA ARG A 40 0.57 7.26 8.87
C ARG A 40 -0.52 7.05 9.92
N ARG A 41 -1.78 6.97 9.49
CA ARG A 41 -2.95 7.00 10.39
C ARG A 41 -3.76 5.72 10.24
N LYS A 42 -3.65 4.83 11.24
CA LYS A 42 -4.36 3.55 11.25
C LYS A 42 -5.87 3.71 11.06
N ALA A 43 -6.51 4.57 11.83
CA ALA A 43 -7.96 4.79 11.77
C ALA A 43 -8.44 5.25 10.38
N ALA A 44 -7.63 6.04 9.67
CA ALA A 44 -7.97 6.47 8.32
C ALA A 44 -7.81 5.35 7.28
N LEU A 45 -6.85 4.43 7.48
CA LEU A 45 -6.68 3.24 6.66
C LEU A 45 -7.81 2.23 6.89
N GLU A 46 -8.19 2.02 8.15
CA GLU A 46 -9.34 1.19 8.53
C GLU A 46 -10.63 1.71 7.89
N ALA A 47 -10.85 3.02 7.90
CA ALA A 47 -12.00 3.64 7.23
C ALA A 47 -12.01 3.40 5.71
N VAL A 48 -10.84 3.42 5.04
CA VAL A 48 -10.73 3.11 3.60
C VAL A 48 -11.04 1.64 3.33
N ILE A 49 -10.61 0.72 4.19
CA ILE A 49 -10.98 -0.70 4.08
C ILE A 49 -12.49 -0.87 4.24
N GLN A 50 -13.08 -0.25 5.27
CA GLN A 50 -14.53 -0.29 5.48
C GLN A 50 -15.34 0.32 4.33
N GLU A 51 -14.76 1.30 3.61
CA GLU A 51 -15.42 1.96 2.47
C GLU A 51 -15.49 1.04 1.23
N PHE A 52 -14.52 0.15 1.03
CA PHE A 52 -14.37 -0.58 -0.25
C PHE A 52 -14.31 -2.11 -0.14
N ALA A 53 -13.90 -2.67 1.00
CA ALA A 53 -13.72 -4.10 1.19
C ALA A 53 -15.00 -4.75 1.72
N SER A 54 -15.20 -6.03 1.39
CA SER A 54 -16.26 -6.84 2.00
C SER A 54 -15.85 -7.29 3.41
N ASP A 55 -16.82 -7.58 4.29
CA ASP A 55 -16.56 -8.00 5.69
C ASP A 55 -15.63 -9.23 5.83
N ASN A 56 -15.53 -10.06 4.79
CA ASN A 56 -14.70 -11.26 4.76
C ASN A 56 -13.26 -11.02 4.23
N GLU A 57 -12.94 -9.83 3.72
CA GLU A 57 -11.63 -9.52 3.14
C GLU A 57 -10.70 -8.92 4.18
N ILE A 58 -9.67 -9.69 4.57
CA ILE A 58 -8.64 -9.22 5.51
C ILE A 58 -7.53 -8.55 4.70
N ILE A 59 -7.53 -7.21 4.68
CA ILE A 59 -6.48 -6.39 4.06
C ILE A 59 -5.48 -5.95 5.13
N PRO A 60 -4.20 -6.37 5.07
CA PRO A 60 -3.19 -5.96 6.03
C PRO A 60 -2.93 -4.45 5.97
N ILE A 61 -2.82 -3.84 7.16
CA ILE A 61 -2.49 -2.43 7.34
C ILE A 61 -1.04 -2.32 7.82
N ILE A 62 -0.23 -1.52 7.13
CA ILE A 62 1.15 -1.21 7.53
C ILE A 62 1.25 0.28 7.89
N LEU A 63 1.70 0.57 9.11
CA LEU A 63 1.99 1.94 9.50
C LEU A 63 3.37 2.34 9.00
N ALA A 64 3.41 3.37 8.17
CA ALA A 64 4.63 3.91 7.59
C ALA A 64 4.53 5.43 7.42
N ASP A 65 5.65 6.12 7.64
CA ASP A 65 5.80 7.54 7.38
C ASP A 65 7.01 7.76 6.47
N VAL A 66 6.83 8.53 5.40
CA VAL A 66 7.91 8.90 4.47
C VAL A 66 9.02 9.72 5.16
N ASN A 67 8.70 10.39 6.27
CA ASN A 67 9.69 11.14 7.06
C ASN A 67 10.41 10.27 8.10
N ASN A 68 10.04 8.98 8.20
CA ASN A 68 10.69 8.02 9.08
C ASN A 68 11.24 6.85 8.24
N GLU A 69 12.52 6.96 7.91
CA GLU A 69 13.27 6.01 7.07
C GLU A 69 13.17 4.57 7.57
N GLU A 70 13.25 4.34 8.89
CA GLU A 70 13.13 2.99 9.46
C GLU A 70 11.75 2.39 9.21
N SER A 71 10.68 3.18 9.39
CA SER A 71 9.31 2.72 9.14
C SER A 71 9.06 2.44 7.65
N PHE A 72 9.66 3.24 6.78
CA PHE A 72 9.57 3.07 5.34
C PHE A 72 10.30 1.80 4.89
N HIS A 73 11.53 1.58 5.36
CA HIS A 73 12.28 0.36 5.06
C HIS A 73 11.53 -0.90 5.52
N LYS A 74 11.03 -0.92 6.76
CA LYS A 74 10.22 -2.04 7.28
C LYS A 74 8.98 -2.33 6.44
N MET A 75 8.34 -1.31 5.87
CA MET A 75 7.22 -1.50 4.94
C MET A 75 7.69 -2.13 3.62
N THR A 76 8.79 -1.63 3.05
CA THR A 76 9.31 -2.16 1.77
C THR A 76 9.73 -3.62 1.85
N GLU A 77 10.28 -4.07 2.98
CA GLU A 77 10.68 -5.47 3.19
C GLU A 77 9.49 -6.44 3.23
N GLN A 78 8.30 -5.94 3.57
CA GLN A 78 7.07 -6.73 3.68
C GLN A 78 6.35 -6.91 2.34
N THR A 79 6.82 -6.28 1.26
CA THR A 79 6.17 -6.35 -0.06
C THR A 79 7.14 -6.65 -1.20
N LYS A 80 6.62 -7.16 -2.31
CA LYS A 80 7.37 -7.29 -3.57
C LYS A 80 7.27 -6.03 -4.41
N ILE A 81 6.10 -5.41 -4.42
CA ILE A 81 5.79 -4.20 -5.18
C ILE A 81 5.17 -3.19 -4.22
N LEU A 82 5.60 -1.94 -4.27
CA LEU A 82 4.98 -0.86 -3.51
C LEU A 82 4.49 0.20 -4.51
N ILE A 83 3.24 0.60 -4.38
CA ILE A 83 2.65 1.66 -5.18
C ILE A 83 2.56 2.90 -4.29
N ASN A 84 3.33 3.93 -4.61
CA ASN A 84 3.38 5.15 -3.83
C ASN A 84 2.35 6.18 -4.36
N CYS A 85 1.37 6.51 -3.53
CA CYS A 85 0.39 7.56 -3.75
C CYS A 85 0.51 8.71 -2.72
N CYS A 86 1.62 8.78 -1.97
CA CYS A 86 1.86 9.84 -0.99
C CYS A 86 2.53 11.06 -1.68
N GLY A 87 1.93 12.24 -1.53
CA GLY A 87 2.50 13.51 -2.03
C GLY A 87 3.30 14.28 -0.96
N PRO A 88 4.11 15.30 -1.35
CA PRO A 88 4.40 15.75 -2.71
C PRO A 88 5.49 14.89 -3.38
N TYR A 89 5.45 14.78 -4.71
CA TYR A 89 6.35 13.99 -5.59
C TYR A 89 7.86 14.29 -5.46
N LYS A 90 8.26 15.12 -4.49
CA LYS A 90 9.65 15.47 -4.14
C LYS A 90 10.45 14.28 -3.61
N TYR A 91 9.79 13.24 -3.13
CA TYR A 91 10.43 12.00 -2.69
C TYR A 91 10.18 10.88 -3.70
N ILE A 92 10.48 11.12 -4.98
CA ILE A 92 10.98 10.06 -5.88
C ILE A 92 12.39 9.73 -5.36
N PHE A 93 12.48 9.05 -4.22
CA PHE A 93 13.70 8.38 -3.86
C PHE A 93 13.70 7.07 -4.62
N LEU A 94 14.40 7.11 -5.75
CA LEU A 94 14.91 5.98 -6.49
C LEU A 94 15.84 5.15 -5.57
N HIS A 95 15.28 4.49 -4.56
CA HIS A 95 15.95 3.38 -3.90
C HIS A 95 15.47 2.11 -4.60
N LEU A 96 16.28 1.69 -5.56
CA LEU A 96 16.14 0.50 -6.40
C LEU A 96 16.10 -0.77 -5.53
N TYR A 97 14.93 -1.09 -4.99
CA TYR A 97 14.61 -2.44 -4.55
C TYR A 97 13.69 -3.08 -5.57
N ARG A 98 14.33 -3.66 -6.59
CA ARG A 98 13.87 -4.74 -7.48
C ARG A 98 12.33 -4.87 -7.63
N ASN A 99 11.79 -4.21 -8.67
CA ASN A 99 10.43 -4.29 -9.25
C ASN A 99 9.38 -3.31 -8.69
N TYR A 100 9.53 -2.02 -9.04
CA TYR A 100 8.43 -1.06 -8.96
C TYR A 100 7.85 -0.82 -10.35
N LEU A 101 6.52 -0.88 -10.48
CA LEU A 101 5.77 -0.38 -11.62
C LEU A 101 5.13 0.95 -11.19
N GLU A 102 5.51 2.04 -11.86
CA GLU A 102 4.85 3.34 -11.71
C GLU A 102 3.55 3.32 -12.52
N VAL A 103 2.41 3.49 -11.85
CA VAL A 103 1.13 3.75 -12.52
C VAL A 103 0.89 5.25 -12.42
N TYR A 104 0.94 5.92 -13.57
CA TYR A 104 0.65 7.35 -13.74
C TYR A 104 -0.85 7.60 -13.78
#